data_AF-A7F948-F1
#
_entry.id   AF-A7F948-F1
#
_cell.length_a   1.000
_cell.length_b   1.000
_cell.length_c   1.000
_cell.angle_alpha   90.00
_cell.angle_beta   90.00
_cell.angle_gamma   90.00
#
_symmetry.space_group_name_H-M   'P 1'
#
loop_
_entity.id
_entity.type
_entity.pdbx_description
1 polymer ?
#
loop_
_entity_poly.entity_id
_entity_poly.type
_entity_poly.pdbx_seq_one_letter_code
_entity_poly.pdbx_strand_id
1 'polypeptide(L)'
;MKAMKNMGMNRMLGSLKRSKDSNEETGDPQLDTPEVNAARNIRSFCESGGPDGSGEEVLYLPAIVEAAESSPGAAKECAYHIRKYLSKDNFSKPYIQYNAIMLIRILTDNPGKTFTRNIDVKFIQTVKELLRTGRDPSVKQLLMETLITFTRDKADDETLAPLIEMWKKEQEKMVKLAASFQVHEPSSLRP
;
A
#
# COMPACT_ATOMS: atom_id res chain seq x y z
N MET A 1 -29.36 -15.18 5.26
CA MET A 1 -28.02 -14.92 4.70
C MET A 1 -28.21 -14.04 3.47
N LYS A 2 -27.78 -12.78 3.51
CA LYS A 2 -27.75 -11.88 2.35
C LYS A 2 -26.29 -11.70 1.95
N ALA A 3 -25.99 -12.02 0.70
CA ALA A 3 -24.66 -11.91 0.11
C ALA A 3 -24.18 -10.45 0.11
N MET A 4 -23.01 -10.19 0.68
CA MET A 4 -22.29 -8.93 0.48
C MET A 4 -21.69 -8.95 -0.93
N LYS A 5 -22.24 -8.08 -1.77
CA LYS A 5 -21.88 -7.86 -3.17
C LYS A 5 -20.70 -6.88 -3.21
N ASN A 6 -19.68 -7.22 -4.01
CA ASN A 6 -18.57 -6.39 -4.49
C ASN A 6 -18.73 -4.88 -4.23
N MET A 7 -17.86 -4.30 -3.40
CA MET A 7 -17.53 -2.87 -3.50
C MET A 7 -16.61 -2.68 -4.71
N GLY A 8 -17.19 -2.40 -5.88
CA GLY A 8 -16.47 -1.85 -7.00
C GLY A 8 -16.46 -0.32 -6.90
N MET A 9 -15.32 0.29 -6.61
CA MET A 9 -15.11 1.75 -6.69
C MET A 9 -14.96 2.26 -8.13
N ASN A 10 -15.63 1.64 -9.11
CA ASN A 10 -15.75 2.21 -10.45
C ASN A 10 -16.92 3.21 -10.46
N ARG A 11 -16.71 4.40 -9.89
CA ARG A 11 -17.44 5.66 -10.18
C ARG A 11 -17.04 6.79 -9.20
N MET A 12 -15.82 7.31 -9.29
CA MET A 12 -15.47 8.61 -8.67
C MET A 12 -14.46 9.43 -9.48
N LEU A 13 -14.47 9.30 -10.81
CA LEU A 13 -13.76 10.21 -11.72
C LEU A 13 -14.77 11.12 -12.41
N GLY A 14 -15.38 12.01 -11.62
CA GLY A 14 -16.15 13.14 -12.12
C GLY A 14 -15.19 14.28 -12.48
N SER A 15 -15.25 14.73 -13.73
CA SER A 15 -14.41 15.77 -14.31
C SER A 15 -14.50 17.08 -13.49
N LEU A 16 -13.45 17.40 -12.73
CA LEU A 16 -13.29 18.71 -12.09
C LEU A 16 -12.44 19.61 -12.99
N LYS A 17 -13.13 20.55 -13.64
CA LYS A 17 -12.56 21.64 -14.42
C LYS A 17 -11.85 22.61 -13.46
N ARG A 18 -10.52 22.65 -13.53
CA ARG A 18 -9.64 23.55 -12.77
C ARG A 18 -10.01 25.02 -13.00
N SER A 19 -10.53 25.69 -11.97
CA SER A 19 -10.60 27.16 -11.92
C SER A 19 -9.21 27.70 -11.57
N LYS A 20 -8.68 28.52 -12.46
CA LYS A 20 -7.41 29.23 -12.32
C LYS A 20 -7.67 30.45 -11.44
N ASP A 21 -7.23 30.39 -10.18
CA ASP A 21 -7.18 31.57 -9.31
C ASP A 21 -5.72 31.92 -9.05
N SER A 22 -5.37 33.13 -9.43
CA SER A 22 -4.02 33.70 -9.35
C SER A 22 -3.87 34.38 -8.00
N ASN A 23 -3.05 33.81 -7.12
CA ASN A 23 -2.50 34.56 -6.00
C ASN A 23 -1.00 34.25 -5.88
N GLU A 24 -0.20 35.28 -6.10
CA GLU A 24 1.25 35.29 -5.92
C GLU A 24 1.54 35.27 -4.42
N GLU A 25 2.15 34.19 -3.92
CA GLU A 25 2.95 34.23 -2.70
C GLU A 25 4.23 33.41 -2.91
N THR A 26 5.33 34.02 -2.49
CA THR A 26 6.73 33.63 -2.63
C THR A 26 6.99 32.14 -2.37
N GLY A 27 7.31 31.38 -3.42
CA GLY A 27 7.82 30.01 -3.33
C GLY A 27 8.98 29.83 -4.28
N ASP A 28 10.12 29.38 -3.76
CA ASP A 28 11.25 28.87 -4.53
C ASP A 28 10.72 27.98 -5.69
N PRO A 29 11.16 28.15 -6.95
CA PRO A 29 10.77 27.27 -8.05
C PRO A 29 11.43 25.91 -7.85
N GLN A 30 11.03 25.22 -6.78
CA GLN A 30 11.37 23.86 -6.47
C GLN A 30 10.64 22.99 -7.49
N LEU A 31 11.26 22.94 -8.68
CA LEU A 31 11.05 22.04 -9.81
C LEU A 31 9.73 21.26 -9.68
N ASP A 32 8.67 21.76 -10.34
CA ASP A 32 7.38 21.08 -10.53
C ASP A 32 7.55 19.80 -11.39
N THR A 33 8.47 18.92 -11.00
CA THR A 33 8.67 17.64 -11.67
C THR A 33 7.69 16.61 -11.11
N PRO A 34 7.28 15.63 -11.92
CA PRO A 34 6.50 14.49 -11.46
C PRO A 34 7.06 13.82 -10.20
N GLU A 35 8.38 13.71 -10.09
CA GLU A 35 9.08 13.06 -8.97
C GLU A 35 8.87 13.81 -7.65
N VAL A 36 9.05 15.14 -7.66
CA VAL A 36 8.83 15.99 -6.48
C VAL A 36 7.36 15.97 -6.09
N ASN A 37 6.46 16.02 -7.08
CA ASN A 37 5.02 15.94 -6.85
C ASN A 37 4.59 14.59 -6.27
N ALA A 38 5.11 13.48 -6.78
CA ALA A 38 4.87 12.14 -6.24
C ALA A 38 5.30 12.05 -4.77
N ALA A 39 6.54 12.44 -4.46
CA ALA A 39 7.09 12.39 -3.11
C ALA A 39 6.28 13.25 -2.12
N ARG A 40 5.92 14.48 -2.50
CA ARG A 40 5.14 15.42 -1.67
C ARG A 40 3.74 14.90 -1.38
N ASN A 41 3.04 14.42 -2.41
CA ASN A 41 1.66 13.97 -2.25
C ASN A 41 1.57 12.64 -1.49
N ILE A 42 2.52 11.71 -1.68
CA ILE A 42 2.57 10.47 -0.88
C ILE A 42 2.83 10.76 0.60
N ARG A 43 3.75 11.68 0.90
CA ARG A 43 3.97 12.12 2.27
C ARG A 43 2.67 12.65 2.88
N SER A 44 2.01 13.56 2.17
CA SER A 44 0.76 14.17 2.63
C SER A 44 -0.34 13.14 2.84
N PHE A 45 -0.50 12.18 1.91
CA PHE A 45 -1.46 11.10 2.04
C PHE A 45 -1.18 10.20 3.25
N CYS A 46 0.06 9.77 3.43
CA CYS A 46 0.42 8.84 4.51
C CYS A 46 0.36 9.50 5.89
N GLU A 47 0.72 10.78 6.00
CA GLU A 47 0.87 11.46 7.29
C GLU A 47 -0.43 12.14 7.77
N SER A 48 -1.42 12.37 6.89
CA SER A 48 -2.67 13.06 7.26
C SER A 48 -3.69 12.16 8.00
N GLY A 49 -3.57 10.84 7.94
CA GLY A 49 -4.54 9.87 8.50
C GLY A 49 -4.41 9.58 10.00
N GLY A 50 -3.80 10.47 10.79
CA GLY A 50 -3.61 10.27 12.24
C GLY A 50 -4.92 10.24 13.05
N PRO A 51 -4.85 10.03 14.38
CA PRO A 51 -6.03 10.04 15.27
C PRO A 51 -6.91 11.30 15.16
N ASP A 52 -6.32 12.41 14.74
CA ASP A 52 -6.96 13.72 14.53
C ASP A 52 -7.20 14.03 13.04
N GLY A 53 -7.06 13.05 12.16
CA GLY A 53 -7.16 13.22 10.71
C GLY A 53 -8.58 13.55 10.25
N SER A 54 -8.68 14.50 9.31
CA SER A 54 -9.92 15.01 8.73
C SER A 54 -10.51 14.12 7.62
N GLY A 55 -9.80 13.09 7.18
CA GLY A 55 -10.13 12.31 5.98
C GLY A 55 -9.72 12.98 4.67
N GLU A 56 -9.01 14.11 4.74
CA GLU A 56 -8.58 14.90 3.58
C GLU A 56 -7.47 14.22 2.77
N GLU A 57 -6.89 13.11 3.23
CA GLU A 57 -5.85 12.40 2.49
C GLU A 57 -6.30 11.99 1.09
N VAL A 58 -7.59 11.70 0.90
CA VAL A 58 -8.15 11.30 -0.41
C VAL A 58 -7.98 12.38 -1.48
N LEU A 59 -7.82 13.65 -1.09
CA LEU A 59 -7.59 14.77 -2.00
C LEU A 59 -6.25 14.68 -2.72
N TYR A 60 -5.27 13.97 -2.15
CA TYR A 60 -3.94 13.79 -2.75
C TYR A 60 -3.92 12.67 -3.80
N LEU A 61 -4.90 11.76 -3.80
CA LEU A 61 -4.88 10.56 -4.66
C LEU A 61 -4.77 10.87 -6.16
N PRO A 62 -5.56 11.80 -6.74
CA PRO A 62 -5.45 12.10 -8.16
C PRO A 62 -4.03 12.55 -8.56
N ALA A 63 -3.41 13.40 -7.74
CA ALA A 63 -2.07 13.92 -8.00
C ALA A 63 -0.98 12.85 -7.87
N ILE A 64 -1.12 11.90 -6.93
CA ILE A 64 -0.19 10.76 -6.80
C ILE A 64 -0.26 9.88 -8.05
N VAL A 65 -1.48 9.57 -8.49
CA VAL A 65 -1.71 8.72 -9.66
C VAL A 65 -1.18 9.39 -10.93
N GLU A 66 -1.55 10.65 -11.16
CA GLU A 66 -1.09 11.43 -12.32
C GLU A 66 0.44 11.54 -12.36
N ALA A 67 1.08 11.81 -11.21
CA ALA A 67 2.54 11.84 -11.13
C ALA A 67 3.15 10.48 -11.51
N ALA A 68 2.65 9.38 -10.94
CA ALA A 68 3.14 8.03 -11.23
C ALA A 68 2.90 7.59 -12.68
N GLU A 69 1.81 8.05 -13.32
CA GLU A 69 1.53 7.83 -14.74
C GLU A 69 2.48 8.63 -15.64
N SER A 70 2.84 9.85 -15.23
CA SER A 70 3.57 10.81 -16.08
C SER A 70 5.04 10.48 -16.31
N SER A 71 5.71 9.77 -15.39
CA SER A 71 7.11 9.34 -15.60
C SER A 71 7.47 8.04 -14.85
N PRO A 72 8.38 7.21 -15.40
CA PRO A 72 8.94 6.08 -14.67
C PRO A 72 9.70 6.50 -13.39
N GLY A 73 10.29 7.70 -13.38
CA GLY A 73 11.00 8.26 -12.23
C GLY A 73 10.04 8.52 -11.06
N ALA A 74 8.90 9.13 -11.33
CA ALA A 74 7.87 9.40 -10.33
C ALA A 74 7.28 8.12 -9.75
N ALA A 75 6.98 7.12 -10.58
CA ALA A 75 6.53 5.82 -10.10
C ALA A 75 7.57 5.11 -9.20
N LYS A 76 8.86 5.27 -9.52
CA LYS A 76 9.96 4.78 -8.68
C LYS A 76 10.04 5.54 -7.35
N GLU A 77 9.88 6.86 -7.37
CA GLU A 77 9.78 7.66 -6.14
C GLU A 77 8.59 7.23 -5.28
N CYS A 78 7.44 6.93 -5.90
CA CYS A 78 6.29 6.37 -5.18
C CYS A 78 6.65 5.09 -4.43
N ALA A 79 7.25 4.12 -5.13
CA ALA A 79 7.66 2.86 -4.52
C ALA A 79 8.71 3.07 -3.41
N TYR A 80 9.66 3.99 -3.60
CA TYR A 80 10.67 4.32 -2.59
C TYR A 80 10.04 4.85 -1.30
N HIS A 81 9.14 5.84 -1.40
CA HIS A 81 8.49 6.46 -0.25
C HIS A 81 7.54 5.50 0.46
N ILE A 82 6.71 4.77 -0.29
CA ILE A 82 5.83 3.74 0.27
C ILE A 82 6.65 2.71 1.06
N ARG A 83 7.74 2.19 0.51
CA ARG A 83 8.63 1.26 1.22
C ARG A 83 9.16 1.83 2.52
N LYS A 84 9.57 3.11 2.54
CA LYS A 84 10.03 3.78 3.76
C LYS A 84 8.92 3.84 4.81
N TYR A 85 7.68 4.13 4.40
CA TYR A 85 6.54 4.18 5.30
C TYR A 85 6.13 2.81 5.85
N LEU A 86 6.35 1.72 5.12
CA LEU A 86 6.13 0.36 5.63
C LEU A 86 7.16 -0.10 6.67
N SER A 87 8.33 0.55 6.76
CA SER A 87 9.45 0.09 7.58
C SER A 87 9.13 0.07 9.08
N LYS A 88 9.96 -0.66 9.83
CA LYS A 88 9.89 -0.73 11.30
C LYS A 88 9.96 0.64 12.01
N ASP A 89 10.51 1.66 11.35
CA ASP A 89 10.62 3.00 11.91
C ASP A 89 9.24 3.65 12.12
N ASN A 90 8.20 3.14 11.43
CA ASN A 90 6.83 3.60 11.54
C ASN A 90 5.92 2.68 12.35
N PHE A 91 6.45 1.69 13.09
CA PHE A 91 5.63 0.79 13.92
C PHE A 91 4.87 1.52 15.04
N SER A 92 5.34 2.69 15.48
CA SER A 92 4.62 3.55 16.44
C SER A 92 3.53 4.41 15.78
N LYS A 93 3.44 4.40 14.45
CA LYS A 93 2.50 5.20 13.64
C LYS A 93 1.74 4.29 12.67
N PRO A 94 0.87 3.39 13.16
CA PRO A 94 0.22 2.39 12.32
C PRO A 94 -0.62 2.98 11.18
N TYR A 95 -1.21 4.18 11.37
CA TYR A 95 -1.96 4.87 10.31
C TYR A 95 -1.12 5.18 9.07
N ILE A 96 0.17 5.51 9.24
CA ILE A 96 1.10 5.74 8.13
C ILE A 96 1.28 4.45 7.33
N GLN A 97 1.46 3.32 8.03
CA GLN A 97 1.64 2.03 7.38
C GLN A 97 0.35 1.58 6.67
N TYR A 98 -0.81 1.80 7.30
CA TYR A 98 -2.11 1.52 6.72
C TYR A 98 -2.29 2.30 5.41
N ASN A 99 -2.05 3.61 5.43
CA ASN A 99 -2.16 4.47 4.25
C ASN A 99 -1.16 4.08 3.16
N ALA A 100 0.07 3.72 3.53
CA ALA A 100 1.06 3.22 2.57
C ALA A 100 0.57 1.92 1.88
N ILE A 101 -0.08 1.00 2.61
CA ILE A 101 -0.67 -0.21 2.00
C ILE A 101 -1.84 0.14 1.08
N MET A 102 -2.68 1.12 1.45
CA MET A 102 -3.74 1.62 0.57
C MET A 102 -3.18 2.16 -0.75
N LEU A 103 -2.07 2.91 -0.72
CA LEU A 103 -1.40 3.37 -1.93
C LEU A 103 -0.87 2.22 -2.78
N ILE A 104 -0.39 1.11 -2.20
CA ILE A 104 0.03 -0.07 -2.97
C ILE A 104 -1.15 -0.63 -3.77
N ARG A 105 -2.33 -0.74 -3.15
CA ARG A 105 -3.55 -1.24 -3.81
C ARG A 105 -3.94 -0.33 -4.97
N ILE A 106 -4.02 0.98 -4.70
CA ILE A 106 -4.40 1.99 -5.69
C ILE A 106 -3.40 2.00 -6.85
N LEU A 107 -2.10 2.09 -6.57
CA LEU A 107 -1.07 2.19 -7.60
C LEU A 107 -0.88 0.90 -8.42
N THR A 108 -1.23 -0.25 -7.86
CA THR A 108 -1.28 -1.53 -8.58
C THR A 108 -2.47 -1.62 -9.54
N ASP A 109 -3.55 -0.88 -9.27
CA ASP A 109 -4.69 -0.78 -10.18
C ASP A 109 -4.50 0.35 -11.19
N ASN A 110 -3.95 1.48 -10.75
CA ASN A 110 -3.60 2.61 -11.59
C ASN A 110 -2.40 3.36 -10.96
N PRO A 111 -1.21 3.38 -11.61
CA PRO A 111 -0.99 3.09 -13.03
C PRO A 111 -0.72 1.62 -13.38
N GLY A 112 -0.78 0.71 -12.42
CA GLY A 112 -0.49 -0.71 -12.63
C GLY A 112 0.98 -0.95 -12.94
N LYS A 113 1.28 -1.50 -14.13
CA LYS A 113 2.64 -1.93 -14.52
C LYS A 113 3.70 -0.82 -14.45
N THR A 114 3.32 0.44 -14.54
CA THR A 114 4.27 1.57 -14.34
C THR A 114 4.76 1.64 -12.91
N PHE A 115 3.90 1.34 -11.93
CA PHE A 115 4.25 1.26 -10.52
C PHE A 115 4.85 -0.09 -10.14
N THR A 116 4.18 -1.20 -10.49
CA THR A 116 4.54 -2.54 -9.98
C THR A 116 5.93 -3.01 -10.39
N ARG A 117 6.46 -2.55 -11.53
CA ARG A 117 7.87 -2.77 -11.94
C ARG A 117 8.92 -2.21 -10.97
N ASN A 118 8.53 -1.30 -10.07
CA ASN A 118 9.41 -0.70 -9.07
C ASN A 118 9.35 -1.41 -7.70
N ILE A 119 8.56 -2.50 -7.58
CA ILE A 119 8.54 -3.36 -6.38
C ILE A 119 9.79 -4.25 -6.42
N ASP A 120 10.90 -3.66 -5.99
CA ASP A 120 12.21 -4.32 -5.97
C ASP A 120 12.39 -5.28 -4.79
N VAL A 121 13.52 -5.96 -4.75
CA VAL A 121 13.88 -6.89 -3.67
C VAL A 121 13.85 -6.23 -2.30
N LYS A 122 14.22 -4.95 -2.20
CA LYS A 122 14.19 -4.23 -0.91
C LYS A 122 12.76 -3.96 -0.48
N PHE A 123 11.87 -3.62 -1.41
CA PHE A 123 10.44 -3.46 -1.15
C PHE A 123 9.85 -4.76 -0.61
N ILE A 124 10.10 -5.87 -1.29
CA ILE A 124 9.61 -7.21 -0.90
C ILE A 124 10.13 -7.58 0.50
N GLN A 125 11.40 -7.30 0.78
CA GLN A 125 11.99 -7.59 2.09
C GLN A 125 11.34 -6.76 3.21
N THR A 126 11.01 -5.49 2.94
CA THR A 126 10.27 -4.64 3.89
C THR A 126 8.85 -5.16 4.12
N VAL A 127 8.12 -5.56 3.07
CA VAL A 127 6.79 -6.15 3.21
C VAL A 127 6.84 -7.44 4.03
N LYS A 128 7.82 -8.30 3.77
CA LYS A 128 8.05 -9.53 4.53
C LYS A 128 8.37 -9.28 5.99
N GLU A 129 9.17 -8.26 6.29
CA GLU A 129 9.45 -7.84 7.67
C GLU A 129 8.15 -7.38 8.35
N LEU A 130 7.38 -6.50 7.71
CA LEU A 130 6.10 -6.01 8.23
C LEU A 130 5.10 -7.15 8.52
N LEU A 131 4.98 -8.13 7.62
CA LEU A 131 4.15 -9.32 7.85
C LEU A 131 4.54 -10.08 9.13
N ARG A 132 5.84 -10.25 9.37
CA ARG A 132 6.37 -11.06 10.47
C ARG A 132 6.36 -10.31 11.80
N THR A 133 6.85 -9.08 11.80
CA THR A 133 7.19 -8.33 13.01
C THR A 133 6.27 -7.14 13.26
N GLY A 134 5.36 -6.83 12.34
CA GLY A 134 4.36 -5.76 12.50
C GLY A 134 3.55 -5.91 13.78
N ARG A 135 3.25 -4.79 14.43
CA ARG A 135 2.63 -4.77 15.77
C ARG A 135 1.12 -4.56 15.71
N ASP A 136 0.67 -3.78 14.74
CA ASP A 136 -0.73 -3.40 14.61
C ASP A 136 -1.55 -4.47 13.87
N PRO A 137 -2.64 -4.99 14.47
CA PRO A 137 -3.47 -6.01 13.85
C PRO A 137 -4.16 -5.55 12.55
N SER A 138 -4.62 -4.29 12.50
CA SER A 138 -5.34 -3.74 11.34
C SER A 138 -4.40 -3.58 10.14
N VAL A 139 -3.18 -3.10 10.36
CA VAL A 139 -2.13 -3.04 9.33
C VAL A 139 -1.79 -4.44 8.82
N LYS A 140 -1.63 -5.43 9.71
CA LYS A 140 -1.35 -6.82 9.33
C LYS A 140 -2.49 -7.43 8.52
N GLN A 141 -3.73 -7.25 8.96
CA GLN A 141 -4.90 -7.74 8.26
C GLN A 141 -4.99 -7.14 6.85
N LEU A 142 -4.89 -5.81 6.73
CA LEU A 142 -4.94 -5.13 5.43
C LEU A 142 -3.83 -5.60 4.49
N LEU A 143 -2.61 -5.81 5.02
CA LEU A 143 -1.50 -6.31 4.24
C LEU A 143 -1.75 -7.74 3.73
N MET A 144 -2.25 -8.63 4.58
CA MET A 144 -2.58 -10.01 4.18
C MET A 144 -3.69 -10.03 3.12
N GLU A 145 -4.77 -9.25 3.32
CA GLU A 145 -5.85 -9.12 2.34
C GLU A 145 -5.35 -8.59 0.98
N THR A 146 -4.42 -7.63 1.00
CA THR A 146 -3.78 -7.09 -0.20
C THR A 146 -3.01 -8.18 -0.94
N LEU A 147 -2.19 -8.96 -0.24
CA LEU A 147 -1.38 -10.03 -0.86
C LEU A 147 -2.22 -11.22 -1.35
N ILE A 148 -3.31 -11.54 -0.64
CA ILE A 148 -4.32 -12.51 -1.11
C ILE A 148 -4.95 -12.01 -2.41
N THR A 149 -5.36 -10.75 -2.46
CA THR A 149 -5.93 -10.13 -3.65
C THR A 149 -4.96 -10.18 -4.83
N PHE A 150 -3.67 -9.86 -4.62
CA PHE A 150 -2.67 -9.95 -5.68
C PHE A 150 -2.47 -11.36 -6.21
N THR A 151 -2.50 -12.36 -5.31
CA THR A 151 -2.38 -13.76 -5.70
C THR A 151 -3.58 -14.23 -6.53
N ARG A 152 -4.79 -13.75 -6.22
CA ARG A 152 -6.03 -14.15 -6.88
C ARG A 152 -6.28 -13.40 -8.18
N ASP A 153 -6.08 -12.08 -8.15
CA ASP A 153 -6.60 -11.16 -9.17
C ASP A 153 -5.50 -10.50 -10.01
N LYS A 154 -4.22 -10.66 -9.63
CA LYS A 154 -3.07 -10.02 -10.30
C LYS A 154 -1.95 -11.02 -10.65
N ALA A 155 -2.28 -12.31 -10.75
CA ALA A 155 -1.30 -13.36 -11.03
C ALA A 155 -0.67 -13.26 -12.44
N ASP A 156 -1.31 -12.54 -13.35
CA ASP A 156 -0.86 -12.23 -14.71
C ASP A 156 0.08 -11.01 -14.80
N ASP A 157 0.21 -10.23 -13.72
CA ASP A 157 1.24 -9.19 -13.64
C ASP A 157 2.57 -9.81 -13.22
N GLU A 158 3.40 -10.14 -14.20
CA GLU A 158 4.75 -10.68 -14.03
C GLU A 158 5.63 -9.83 -13.09
N THR A 159 5.40 -8.51 -13.03
CA THR A 159 6.19 -7.63 -12.16
C THR A 159 5.87 -7.82 -10.68
N LEU A 160 4.69 -8.36 -10.35
CA LEU A 160 4.28 -8.75 -8.99
C LEU A 160 4.68 -10.17 -8.62
N ALA A 161 5.10 -11.00 -9.59
CA ALA A 161 5.41 -12.41 -9.36
C ALA A 161 6.38 -12.63 -8.18
N PRO A 162 7.47 -11.85 -8.00
CA PRO A 162 8.37 -12.02 -6.86
C PRO A 162 7.71 -11.73 -5.50
N LEU A 163 6.81 -10.73 -5.43
CA LEU A 163 6.06 -10.41 -4.21
C LEU A 163 5.04 -11.51 -3.88
N ILE A 164 4.34 -12.02 -4.91
CA ILE A 164 3.38 -13.13 -4.77
C ILE A 164 4.09 -14.42 -4.33
N GLU A 165 5.26 -14.73 -4.90
CA GLU A 165 6.06 -15.89 -4.49
C GLU A 165 6.50 -15.79 -3.02
N MET A 166 6.93 -14.60 -2.59
CA MET A 166 7.26 -14.34 -1.18
C MET A 166 6.05 -14.61 -0.29
N TRP A 167 4.87 -14.10 -0.65
CA TRP A 167 3.65 -14.31 0.11
C TRP A 167 3.25 -15.79 0.21
N LYS A 168 3.31 -16.55 -0.90
CA LYS A 168 3.04 -18.00 -0.90
C LYS A 168 3.96 -18.75 0.09
N LYS A 169 5.26 -18.43 0.09
CA LYS A 169 6.23 -19.01 1.04
C LYS A 169 5.94 -18.67 2.50
N GLU A 170 5.42 -17.47 2.78
CA GLU A 170 5.03 -17.10 4.14
C GLU A 170 3.73 -17.78 4.58
N GLN A 171 2.75 -17.95 3.69
CA GLN A 171 1.55 -18.73 3.98
C GLN A 171 1.87 -20.19 4.35
N GLU A 172 2.77 -20.84 3.59
CA GLU A 172 3.21 -22.20 3.91
C GLU A 172 3.84 -22.30 5.31
N LYS A 173 4.60 -21.29 5.73
CA LYS A 173 5.19 -21.24 7.08
C LYS A 173 4.13 -21.04 8.15
N MET A 174 3.16 -20.16 7.91
CA MET A 174 2.04 -19.93 8.83
C MET A 174 1.22 -21.21 9.05
N VAL A 175 0.94 -21.96 7.98
CA VAL A 175 0.24 -23.25 8.06
C VAL A 175 1.05 -24.29 8.85
N LYS A 176 2.36 -24.40 8.58
CA LYS A 176 3.25 -25.32 9.31
C LYS A 176 3.32 -24.99 10.80
N LEU A 177 3.41 -23.71 11.14
CA LEU A 177 3.41 -23.24 12.53
C LEU A 177 2.07 -23.58 13.22
N ALA A 178 0.94 -23.26 12.58
CA ALA A 178 -0.39 -23.59 13.12
C ALA A 178 -0.56 -25.09 13.37
N ALA A 179 -0.13 -25.94 12.43
CA ALA A 179 -0.15 -27.39 12.60
C ALA A 179 0.74 -27.87 13.76
N SER A 180 1.91 -27.26 13.95
CA SER A 180 2.81 -27.62 15.07
C SER A 180 2.20 -27.32 16.45
N PHE A 181 1.38 -26.28 16.58
CA PHE A 181 0.67 -25.98 17.83
C PHE A 181 -0.47 -26.96 18.11
N GLN A 182 -1.12 -27.51 17.07
CA GLN A 182 -2.17 -28.52 17.22
C GLN A 182 -1.65 -29.90 17.65
N VAL A 183 -0.39 -30.23 17.32
CA VAL A 183 0.23 -31.51 17.69
C VAL A 183 0.72 -31.52 19.15
N HIS A 184 0.92 -30.36 19.76
CA HIS A 184 1.44 -30.21 21.12
C HIS A 184 0.37 -29.98 22.20
N GLU A 185 -0.93 -30.05 21.88
CA GLU A 185 -1.98 -30.04 22.90
C GLU A 185 -2.04 -31.44 23.56
N PRO A 186 -1.64 -31.59 24.85
CA PRO A 186 -1.63 -32.89 25.48
C PRO A 186 -3.06 -33.41 25.62
N SER A 187 -3.27 -34.65 25.18
CA SER A 187 -4.53 -35.42 25.23
C SER A 187 -5.09 -35.65 26.64
N SER A 188 -4.62 -34.94 27.66
CA SER A 188 -4.87 -35.23 29.09
C SER A 188 -6.08 -34.53 29.69
N LEU A 189 -6.98 -33.96 28.89
CA LEU A 189 -8.23 -33.34 29.37
C LEU A 189 -9.43 -33.73 28.49
N ARG A 190 -9.73 -35.04 28.43
CA ARG A 190 -11.09 -35.48 28.13
C ARG A 190 -11.62 -36.22 29.37
N PRO A 191 -12.70 -35.73 30.00
CA PRO A 191 -13.34 -36.43 31.11
C PRO A 191 -13.95 -37.77 30.68
#